data_AF-A0A2V7LFJ1-F1
#
_entry.id   AF-A0A2V7LFJ1-F1
#
_cell.length_a   1.000
_cell.length_b   1.000
_cell.length_c   1.000
_cell.angle_alpha   90.00
_cell.angle_beta   90.00
_cell.angle_gamma   90.00
#
_symmetry.space_group_name_H-M   'P 1'
#
loop_
_entity.id
_entity.type
_entity.pdbx_description
1 polymer ?
#
loop_
_entity_poly.entity_id
_entity_poly.type
_entity_poly.pdbx_seq_one_letter_code
_entity_poly.pdbx_strand_id
1 'polypeptide(L)'
;GASGKVTPEIAAKVGKLVGARYVITGTFIDFYGDFRLDARIINVETSEIVKVESDLMQRDHLFDIIRTVAARLMKDANLPPLPRQASDQRMTRQVPTEALTFYSKALLYQDRGQKDKAAEMYQRALAVFPEYAEAQQGLQRVKRS
;
A
#
# COMPACT_ATOMS: atom_id res chain seq x y z
N GLY A 1 24.01 -5.75 -8.10
CA GLY A 1 22.83 -5.73 -7.23
C GLY A 1 21.59 -5.74 -8.09
N ALA A 2 20.89 -6.87 -8.15
CA ALA A 2 19.65 -6.99 -8.92
C ALA A 2 18.53 -6.26 -8.17
N SER A 3 18.34 -4.97 -8.46
CA SER A 3 17.10 -4.29 -8.12
C SER A 3 15.98 -5.13 -8.73
N GLY A 4 15.09 -5.66 -7.88
CA GLY A 4 13.86 -6.35 -8.27
C GLY A 4 12.90 -5.42 -9.00
N LYS A 5 13.34 -4.86 -10.14
CA LYS A 5 12.53 -4.05 -11.03
C LYS A 5 11.51 -4.99 -11.65
N VAL A 6 10.32 -5.02 -11.06
CA VAL A 6 9.17 -5.63 -11.70
C VAL A 6 8.92 -4.84 -12.98
N THR A 7 9.24 -5.43 -14.13
CA THR A 7 8.97 -4.82 -15.42
C THR A 7 7.46 -4.92 -15.73
N PRO A 8 6.92 -4.08 -16.62
CA PRO A 8 5.52 -4.17 -17.03
C PRO A 8 5.12 -5.57 -17.51
N GLU A 9 6.01 -6.26 -18.21
CA GLU A 9 5.77 -7.61 -18.76
C GLU A 9 5.68 -8.66 -17.64
N ILE A 10 6.54 -8.57 -16.62
CA ILE A 10 6.50 -9.45 -15.45
C ILE A 10 5.20 -9.23 -14.67
N ALA A 11 4.84 -7.96 -14.46
CA ALA A 11 3.59 -7.59 -13.80
C ALA A 11 2.36 -8.10 -14.54
N ALA A 12 2.30 -7.89 -15.87
CA ALA A 12 1.21 -8.39 -16.72
C ALA A 12 1.10 -9.92 -16.66
N LYS A 13 2.24 -10.63 -16.72
CA LYS A 13 2.24 -12.10 -16.61
C LYS A 13 1.66 -12.58 -15.29
N VAL A 14 2.03 -11.96 -14.16
CA VAL A 14 1.45 -12.29 -12.84
C VAL A 14 -0.03 -11.94 -12.79
N GLY A 15 -0.42 -10.77 -13.31
CA GLY A 15 -1.82 -10.35 -13.39
C GLY A 15 -2.69 -11.35 -14.15
N LYS A 16 -2.20 -11.90 -15.27
CA LYS A 16 -2.90 -12.89 -16.07
C LYS A 16 -3.14 -14.19 -15.30
N LEU A 17 -2.19 -14.63 -14.48
CA LEU A 17 -2.34 -15.85 -13.66
C LEU A 17 -3.45 -15.73 -12.61
N VAL A 18 -3.71 -14.53 -12.11
CA VAL A 18 -4.74 -14.27 -11.09
C VAL A 18 -6.04 -13.69 -11.66
N GLY A 19 -6.16 -13.60 -12.99
CA GLY A 19 -7.32 -13.03 -13.67
C GLY A 19 -7.51 -11.52 -13.46
N ALA A 20 -6.45 -10.80 -13.09
CA ALA A 20 -6.52 -9.35 -12.90
C ALA A 20 -6.50 -8.62 -14.25
N ARG A 21 -7.32 -7.57 -14.39
CA ARG A 21 -7.33 -6.68 -15.57
C ARG A 21 -6.20 -5.64 -15.54
N TYR A 22 -5.85 -5.19 -14.33
CA TYR A 22 -4.82 -4.19 -14.10
C TYR A 22 -3.88 -4.65 -13.00
N VAL A 23 -2.62 -4.26 -13.10
CA VAL A 23 -1.62 -4.42 -12.03
C VAL A 23 -1.06 -3.06 -11.67
N ILE A 24 -0.92 -2.80 -10.37
CA ILE A 24 -0.25 -1.61 -9.86
C ILE A 24 1.13 -2.04 -9.36
N THR A 25 2.18 -1.39 -9.86
CA THR A 25 3.54 -1.55 -9.35
C THR A 25 4.12 -0.21 -8.94
N GLY A 26 5.12 -0.21 -8.07
CA GLY A 26 5.73 1.04 -7.63
C GLY A 26 7.10 0.84 -7.00
N THR A 27 7.77 1.95 -6.80
CA THR A 27 9.05 2.04 -6.12
C THR A 27 8.96 3.07 -5.01
N PHE A 28 9.63 2.78 -3.91
CA PHE A 28 9.72 3.67 -2.76
C PHE A 28 11.20 3.93 -2.47
N ILE A 29 11.57 5.20 -2.26
CA ILE A 29 12.96 5.63 -2.04
C ILE A 29 13.00 6.62 -0.87
N ASP A 30 13.95 6.43 0.06
CA ASP A 30 14.29 7.39 1.11
C ASP A 30 15.51 8.21 0.68
N PHE A 31 15.31 9.51 0.52
CA PHE A 31 16.31 10.53 0.24
C PHE A 31 16.52 11.40 1.48
N TYR A 32 17.37 10.93 2.40
CA TYR A 32 17.80 11.71 3.57
C TYR A 32 16.64 12.32 4.39
N GLY A 33 15.55 11.56 4.56
CA GLY A 33 14.36 12.02 5.30
C GLY A 33 13.19 12.44 4.42
N ASP A 34 13.40 12.63 3.11
CA ASP A 34 12.32 12.78 2.13
C ASP A 34 11.99 11.45 1.47
N PHE A 35 10.71 11.11 1.42
CA PHE A 35 10.19 9.87 0.89
C PHE A 35 9.59 10.12 -0.49
N ARG A 36 10.12 9.40 -1.49
CA ARG A 36 9.58 9.36 -2.85
C ARG A 36 8.78 8.08 -3.06
N LEU A 37 7.55 8.21 -3.54
CA LEU A 37 6.76 7.08 -4.04
C LEU A 37 6.48 7.29 -5.53
N ASP A 38 6.90 6.34 -6.36
CA ASP A 38 6.50 6.26 -7.76
C ASP A 38 5.59 5.05 -7.93
N ALA A 39 4.43 5.22 -8.57
CA ALA A 39 3.50 4.13 -8.81
C ALA A 39 2.98 4.17 -10.26
N ARG A 40 2.70 3.01 -10.84
CA ARG A 40 2.20 2.86 -12.21
C ARG A 40 1.13 1.80 -12.31
N ILE A 41 0.17 2.03 -13.19
CA ILE A 41 -0.87 1.08 -13.57
C ILE A 41 -0.50 0.45 -14.89
N ILE A 42 -0.57 -0.87 -14.98
CA ILE A 42 -0.27 -1.65 -16.18
C ILE A 42 -1.54 -2.39 -16.59
N ASN A 43 -1.92 -2.28 -17.87
CA ASN A 43 -2.95 -3.11 -18.45
C ASN A 43 -2.38 -4.52 -18.66
N VAL A 44 -3.02 -5.53 -18.06
CA VAL A 44 -2.53 -6.91 -18.11
C VAL A 44 -2.64 -7.51 -19.51
N GLU A 45 -3.63 -7.10 -20.29
CA GLU A 45 -3.87 -7.62 -21.63
C GLU A 45 -2.85 -7.08 -22.65
N THR A 46 -2.61 -5.76 -22.62
CA THR A 46 -1.72 -5.10 -23.58
C THR A 46 -0.28 -4.92 -23.08
N SER A 47 -0.02 -5.15 -21.79
CA SER A 47 1.25 -4.84 -21.11
C SER A 47 1.63 -3.35 -21.11
N GLU A 48 0.72 -2.46 -21.53
CA GLU A 48 0.97 -1.03 -21.59
C GLU A 48 0.86 -0.38 -20.21
N ILE A 49 1.72 0.60 -19.96
CA ILE A 49 1.61 1.47 -18.81
C ILE A 49 0.48 2.47 -19.09
N VAL A 50 -0.60 2.34 -18.33
CA VAL A 50 -1.81 3.18 -18.44
C VAL A 50 -1.57 4.55 -17.80
N LYS A 51 -0.91 4.57 -16.65
CA LYS A 51 -0.66 5.79 -15.88
C LYS A 51 0.54 5.63 -14.96
N VAL A 52 1.25 6.73 -14.73
CA VAL A 52 2.34 6.83 -13.75
C VAL A 52 2.08 8.06 -12.90
N GLU A 53 2.23 7.92 -11.59
CA GLU A 53 2.11 9.00 -10.62
C GLU A 53 3.28 8.94 -9.64
N SER A 54 3.69 10.11 -9.16
CA SER A 54 4.78 10.25 -8.21
C SER A 54 4.47 11.35 -7.21
N ASP A 55 4.97 11.19 -5.99
CA ASP A 55 5.02 12.26 -5.00
C ASP A 55 6.28 12.14 -4.13
N LEU A 56 6.71 13.28 -3.59
CA LEU A 56 7.89 13.41 -2.75
C LEU A 56 7.57 14.34 -1.58
N MET A 57 7.59 13.81 -0.36
CA MET A 57 7.37 14.60 0.86
C MET A 57 8.27 14.10 1.99
N GLN A 58 8.39 14.87 3.06
CA GLN A 58 9.08 14.41 4.27
C GLN A 58 8.46 13.13 4.81
N ARG A 59 9.30 12.27 5.39
CA ARG A 59 8.94 10.95 5.92
C ARG A 59 7.68 10.95 6.80
N ASP A 60 7.51 11.98 7.62
CA ASP A 60 6.39 12.05 8.56
C ASP A 60 5.02 12.19 7.86
N HIS A 61 5.02 12.54 6.57
CA HIS A 61 3.84 12.64 5.70
C HIS A 61 3.61 11.40 4.82
N LEU A 62 4.17 10.23 5.18
CA LEU A 62 4.05 9.00 4.38
C LEU A 62 2.59 8.66 4.03
N PHE A 63 1.64 8.86 4.95
CA PHE A 63 0.23 8.61 4.65
C PHE A 63 -0.33 9.56 3.58
N ASP A 64 0.08 10.84 3.62
CA ASP A 64 -0.35 11.84 2.64
C ASP A 64 0.21 11.53 1.24
N ILE A 65 1.45 11.05 1.15
CA ILE A 65 2.06 10.56 -0.10
C ILE A 65 1.19 9.44 -0.69
N ILE A 66 0.89 8.41 0.12
CA ILE A 66 0.09 7.25 -0.31
C ILE A 66 -1.29 7.68 -0.78
N ARG A 67 -1.98 8.53 0.00
CA ARG A 67 -3.30 9.07 -0.35
C ARG A 67 -3.25 9.83 -1.67
N THR A 68 -2.27 10.71 -1.82
CA THR A 68 -2.18 11.60 -2.98
C THR A 68 -1.87 10.83 -4.25
N VAL A 69 -0.90 9.91 -4.20
CA VAL A 69 -0.60 9.01 -5.33
C VAL A 69 -1.81 8.14 -5.66
N ALA A 70 -2.48 7.54 -4.68
CA ALA A 70 -3.68 6.74 -4.92
C ALA A 70 -4.81 7.58 -5.57
N ALA A 71 -5.06 8.78 -5.08
CA ALA A 71 -6.06 9.69 -5.64
C ALA A 71 -5.75 10.04 -7.11
N ARG A 72 -4.50 10.40 -7.40
CA ARG A 72 -4.07 10.75 -8.76
C ARG A 72 -4.11 9.54 -9.70
N LEU A 73 -3.73 8.36 -9.23
CA LEU A 73 -3.82 7.12 -10.01
C LEU A 73 -5.26 6.76 -10.38
N MET A 74 -6.20 6.95 -9.44
CA MET A 74 -7.62 6.69 -9.67
C MET A 74 -8.29 7.77 -10.54
N LYS A 75 -7.77 8.99 -10.52
CA LYS A 75 -8.20 10.06 -11.42
C LYS A 75 -7.81 9.69 -12.84
N ASP A 76 -8.73 9.84 -13.80
CA ASP A 76 -8.52 9.62 -15.25
C ASP A 76 -8.27 8.17 -15.70
N ALA A 77 -7.96 7.24 -14.78
CA ALA A 77 -7.97 5.83 -15.10
C ALA A 77 -9.43 5.38 -15.22
N ASN A 78 -9.81 4.73 -16.32
CA ASN A 78 -11.15 4.14 -16.53
C ASN A 78 -11.35 2.88 -15.66
N LEU A 79 -10.95 3.00 -14.39
CA LEU A 79 -11.07 1.99 -13.36
C LEU A 79 -12.50 2.03 -12.81
N PRO A 80 -13.06 0.88 -12.40
CA PRO A 80 -14.32 0.86 -11.70
C PRO A 80 -14.24 1.80 -10.48
N PRO A 81 -15.21 2.71 -10.30
CA PRO A 81 -15.21 3.58 -9.13
C PRO A 81 -15.35 2.71 -7.88
N LEU A 82 -14.50 2.97 -6.88
CA LEU A 82 -14.75 2.45 -5.54
C LEU A 82 -16.10 3.01 -5.03
N PRO A 83 -16.87 2.25 -4.23
CA PRO A 83 -18.03 2.81 -3.55
C PRO A 83 -17.63 4.07 -2.79
N ARG A 84 -18.22 5.23 -3.15
CA ARG A 84 -17.77 6.57 -2.72
C ARG A 84 -17.58 6.67 -1.19
N GLN A 85 -18.48 6.08 -0.42
CA GLN A 85 -18.41 6.10 1.05
C GLN A 85 -17.15 5.40 1.60
N ALA A 86 -16.74 4.28 1.02
CA ALA A 86 -15.56 3.54 1.45
C ALA A 86 -14.25 4.24 1.01
N SER A 87 -14.26 4.90 -0.16
CA SER A 87 -13.12 5.72 -0.58
C SER A 87 -12.97 6.96 0.30
N ASP A 88 -14.05 7.70 0.54
CA ASP A 88 -14.02 8.96 1.28
C ASP A 88 -13.56 8.76 2.72
N GLN A 89 -14.06 7.71 3.40
CA GLN A 89 -13.62 7.36 4.74
C GLN A 89 -12.13 7.01 4.82
N ARG A 90 -11.58 6.33 3.80
CA ARG A 90 -10.16 5.97 3.79
C ARG A 90 -9.27 7.17 3.44
N MET A 91 -9.75 8.04 2.56
CA MET A 91 -8.99 9.20 2.10
C MET A 91 -8.99 10.36 3.09
N THR A 92 -9.97 10.43 4.00
CA THR A 92 -10.05 11.48 5.03
C THR A 92 -9.28 11.17 6.31
N ARG A 93 -8.85 9.92 6.50
CA ARG A 93 -8.04 9.53 7.67
C ARG A 93 -6.68 10.22 7.65
N GLN A 94 -6.14 10.46 8.84
CA GLN A 94 -4.77 10.90 9.03
C GLN A 94 -4.07 9.87 9.90
N VAL A 95 -3.62 8.77 9.28
CA VAL A 95 -2.92 7.72 10.01
C VAL A 95 -1.49 8.22 10.29
N PRO A 96 -1.04 8.30 11.55
CA PRO A 96 0.33 8.68 11.86
C PRO A 96 1.33 7.74 11.20
N THR A 97 2.42 8.28 10.67
CA THR A 97 3.48 7.49 10.02
C THR A 97 4.05 6.39 10.92
N GLU A 98 4.13 6.65 12.23
CA GLU A 98 4.55 5.65 13.22
C GLU A 98 3.57 4.47 13.32
N ALA A 99 2.26 4.74 13.39
CA ALA A 99 1.23 3.70 13.39
C ALA A 99 1.26 2.86 12.10
N LEU A 100 1.40 3.53 10.95
CA LEU A 100 1.55 2.88 9.65
C LEU A 100 2.80 2.00 9.58
N THR A 101 3.90 2.43 10.20
CA THR A 101 5.15 1.68 10.27
C THR A 101 5.00 0.41 11.10
N PHE A 102 4.39 0.50 12.28
CA PHE A 102 4.09 -0.68 13.10
C PHE A 102 3.14 -1.64 12.39
N TYR A 103 2.09 -1.13 11.76
CA TYR A 103 1.16 -1.94 10.97
C TYR A 103 1.87 -2.69 9.83
N SER A 104 2.76 -2.01 9.09
CA SER A 104 3.53 -2.62 8.00
C SER A 104 4.48 -3.71 8.50
N LYS A 105 5.13 -3.51 9.66
CA LYS A 105 5.94 -4.55 10.32
C LYS A 105 5.10 -5.74 10.77
N ALA A 106 3.88 -5.50 11.25
CA ALA A 106 2.97 -6.55 11.66
C ALA A 106 2.60 -7.47 10.48
N LEU A 107 2.28 -6.89 9.32
CA LEU A 107 2.03 -7.64 8.08
C LEU A 107 3.25 -8.49 7.69
N LEU A 108 4.46 -7.89 7.71
CA LEU A 108 5.69 -8.63 7.40
C LEU A 108 5.92 -9.83 8.32
N TYR A 109 5.66 -9.69 9.62
CA TYR A 109 5.78 -10.82 10.56
C TYR A 109 4.68 -11.86 10.34
N GLN A 110 3.46 -11.43 10.03
CA GLN A 110 2.34 -12.31 9.73
C GLN A 110 2.63 -13.16 8.49
N ASP A 111 3.14 -12.54 7.42
CA ASP A 111 3.51 -13.22 6.16
C ASP A 111 4.65 -14.23 6.36
N ARG A 112 5.50 -14.00 7.36
CA ARG A 112 6.55 -14.93 7.79
C ARG A 112 6.06 -15.99 8.80
N GLY A 113 4.78 -16.02 9.12
CA GLY A 113 4.20 -16.93 10.12
C GLY A 113 4.58 -16.61 11.57
N GLN A 114 5.27 -15.49 11.84
CA GLN A 114 5.71 -15.07 13.18
C GLN A 114 4.58 -14.35 13.92
N LYS A 115 3.54 -15.11 14.28
CA LYS A 115 2.29 -14.60 14.86
C LYS A 115 2.49 -13.73 16.10
N ASP A 116 3.32 -14.15 17.05
CA ASP A 116 3.55 -13.39 18.29
C ASP A 116 4.10 -11.98 18.00
N LYS A 117 5.10 -11.90 17.10
CA LYS A 117 5.67 -10.62 16.68
C LYS A 117 4.69 -9.78 15.87
N ALA A 118 3.87 -10.42 15.04
CA ALA A 118 2.81 -9.73 14.31
C ALA A 118 1.80 -9.10 15.28
N ALA A 119 1.36 -9.85 16.29
CA ALA A 119 0.45 -9.37 17.32
C ALA A 119 1.05 -8.19 18.11
N GLU A 120 2.33 -8.28 18.50
CA GLU A 120 3.04 -7.18 19.17
C GLU A 120 3.06 -5.91 18.31
N MET A 121 3.40 -6.03 17.02
CA MET A 121 3.45 -4.87 16.12
C MET A 121 2.06 -4.28 15.87
N TYR A 122 1.00 -5.11 15.75
CA TYR A 122 -0.37 -4.59 15.67
C TYR A 122 -0.77 -3.84 16.94
N GLN A 123 -0.41 -4.35 18.13
CA GLN A 123 -0.66 -3.66 19.39
C GLN A 123 0.06 -2.32 19.47
N ARG A 124 1.31 -2.23 19.01
CA ARG A 124 2.04 -0.96 18.93
C ARG A 124 1.38 0.03 17.97
N ALA A 125 0.90 -0.44 16.81
CA ALA A 125 0.14 0.41 15.90
C ALA A 125 -1.13 0.98 16.56
N LEU A 126 -1.85 0.15 17.31
CA LEU A 126 -3.07 0.54 18.03
C LEU A 126 -2.81 1.41 19.27
N ALA A 127 -1.64 1.33 19.87
CA ALA A 127 -1.23 2.25 20.94
C ALA A 127 -1.03 3.68 20.42
N VAL A 128 -0.56 3.81 19.17
CA VAL A 128 -0.37 5.11 18.50
C VAL A 128 -1.67 5.62 17.86
N PHE A 129 -2.45 4.72 17.25
CA PHE A 129 -3.70 5.05 16.56
C PHE A 129 -4.80 4.02 16.90
N PRO A 130 -5.54 4.20 18.01
CA PRO A 130 -6.51 3.22 18.50
C PRO A 130 -7.62 2.85 17.51
N GLU A 131 -8.02 3.79 16.66
CA GLU A 131 -9.02 3.65 15.60
C GLU A 131 -8.47 3.04 14.30
N TYR A 132 -7.25 2.47 14.31
CA TYR A 132 -6.68 1.80 13.15
C TYR A 132 -7.39 0.46 12.86
N ALA A 133 -8.55 0.53 12.20
CA ALA A 133 -9.41 -0.62 11.91
C ALA A 133 -8.66 -1.81 11.28
N GLU A 134 -7.75 -1.54 10.34
CA GLU A 134 -6.92 -2.55 9.68
C GLU A 134 -5.99 -3.27 10.66
N ALA A 135 -5.40 -2.55 11.62
CA ALA A 135 -4.57 -3.15 12.67
C ALA A 135 -5.40 -3.96 13.68
N GLN A 136 -6.61 -3.50 14.01
CA GLN A 136 -7.54 -4.25 14.87
C GLN A 136 -7.91 -5.59 14.21
N GLN A 137 -8.27 -5.57 12.93
CA GLN A 137 -8.61 -6.78 12.17
C GLN A 137 -7.42 -7.73 12.04
N GLY A 138 -6.23 -7.18 11.74
CA GLY A 138 -4.98 -7.95 11.69
C GLY A 138 -4.67 -8.65 13.00
N LEU A 139 -4.78 -7.95 14.13
CA LEU A 139 -4.59 -8.51 15.46
C LEU A 139 -5.58 -9.64 15.76
N GLN A 140 -6.86 -9.46 15.43
CA GLN A 140 -7.87 -10.51 15.61
C GLN A 140 -7.55 -11.75 14.78
N ARG A 141 -7.15 -11.58 13.52
CA ARG A 141 -6.78 -12.70 12.64
C ARG A 141 -5.62 -13.51 13.20
N VAL A 142 -4.55 -12.84 13.65
CA VAL A 142 -3.36 -13.49 14.20
C VAL A 142 -3.64 -14.18 15.53
N LYS A 143 -4.53 -13.63 16.37
CA LYS A 143 -4.92 -14.26 17.65
C LYS A 143 -5.83 -15.47 17.50
N ARG A 144 -6.62 -15.54 16.41
CA ARG A 144 -7.55 -16.64 16.15
C ARG A 144 -6.90 -17.83 15.45
N SER A 145 -5.77 -17.61 14.79
CA SER A 145 -5.04 -18.61 14.00
C SER A 145 -4.07 -19.41 14.83
#